data_AF-A0A3A0A6T5-F1
#
_entry.id   AF-A0A3A0A6T5-F1
#
_cell.length_a   1.000
_cell.length_b   1.000
_cell.length_c   1.000
_cell.angle_alpha   90.00
_cell.angle_beta   90.00
_cell.angle_gamma   90.00
#
_symmetry.space_group_name_H-M   'P 1'
#
loop_
_entity.id
_entity.type
_entity.pdbx_description
1 polymer ?
#
loop_
_entity_poly.entity_id
_entity_poly.type
_entity_poly.pdbx_seq_one_letter_code
_entity_poly.pdbx_strand_id
1 'polypeptide(L)'
;MPEWLEGWVYFADLVDLGLAVMAGLLIALMVVWWMQQTRVWFRIVMVTFLAALLMCIAGYYLFVVPPYYAGCPSGCTGWRGFPLPIALIDLRGVSHVALLDFLLNLLMLWLLWLGASVVWRLVGVAMQWEQRSWRSKLLFFVFLALLPWALMPRILDPPQPRVVDEDARLANNARRSAEFTYRITGIWVQRLALEDIRRLAPITNPESMFGETQVNEVCLRGYTYFYLPWRRYRITLDPSGRTALRLDEVPLTGSCWE
;
A
#
# COMPACT_ATOMS: atom_id res chain seq x y z
N MET A 1 -25.63 -7.21 -5.10
CA MET A 1 -25.49 -8.04 -3.89
C MET A 1 -26.79 -7.97 -3.10
N PRO A 2 -27.10 -8.95 -2.23
CA PRO A 2 -28.21 -8.86 -1.29
C PRO A 2 -28.10 -7.62 -0.37
N GLU A 3 -29.22 -6.94 -0.10
CA GLU A 3 -29.26 -5.70 0.70
C GLU A 3 -28.74 -5.87 2.15
N TRP A 4 -28.78 -7.08 2.71
CA TRP A 4 -28.29 -7.35 4.07
C TRP A 4 -26.74 -7.35 4.18
N LEU A 5 -26.01 -7.31 3.07
CA LEU A 5 -24.55 -7.19 3.04
C LEU A 5 -24.07 -5.74 2.93
N GLU A 6 -24.99 -4.77 2.80
CA GLU A 6 -24.63 -3.36 2.78
C GLU A 6 -23.93 -2.95 4.08
N GLY A 7 -22.73 -2.38 3.95
CA GLY A 7 -21.88 -2.01 5.09
C GLY A 7 -21.01 -3.13 5.64
N TRP A 8 -21.20 -4.38 5.19
CA TRP A 8 -20.34 -5.52 5.59
C TRP A 8 -19.25 -5.80 4.56
N VAL A 9 -19.49 -5.49 3.29
CA VAL A 9 -18.57 -5.62 2.16
C VAL A 9 -18.64 -4.35 1.32
N TYR A 10 -17.49 -3.78 0.99
CA TYR A 10 -17.35 -2.71 -0.01
C TYR A 10 -16.50 -3.14 -1.20
N PHE A 11 -15.55 -4.07 -1.01
CA PHE A 11 -14.55 -4.40 -2.03
C PHE A 11 -14.53 -5.85 -2.47
N ALA A 12 -14.89 -6.80 -1.60
CA ALA A 12 -14.80 -8.22 -1.93
C ALA A 12 -15.82 -8.65 -3.00
N ASP A 13 -15.31 -9.35 -4.00
CA ASP A 13 -16.10 -10.00 -5.06
C ASP A 13 -16.18 -11.52 -4.86
N LEU A 14 -16.89 -12.22 -5.77
CA LEU A 14 -17.00 -13.69 -5.74
C LEU A 14 -15.64 -14.40 -5.88
N VAL A 15 -14.69 -13.79 -6.58
CA VAL A 15 -13.32 -14.30 -6.70
C VAL A 15 -12.64 -14.31 -5.33
N ASP A 16 -12.85 -13.25 -4.54
CA ASP A 16 -12.28 -13.12 -3.20
C ASP A 16 -12.86 -14.13 -2.22
N LEU A 17 -14.13 -14.49 -2.38
CA LEU A 17 -14.74 -15.59 -1.63
C LEU A 17 -14.04 -16.91 -1.93
N GLY A 18 -13.78 -17.22 -3.21
CA GLY A 18 -13.03 -18.41 -3.60
C GLY A 18 -11.61 -18.43 -3.01
N LEU A 19 -10.92 -17.28 -3.04
CA LEU A 19 -9.61 -17.11 -2.42
C LEU A 19 -9.66 -17.29 -0.90
N ALA A 20 -10.71 -16.79 -0.23
CA ALA A 20 -10.90 -16.93 1.20
C ALA A 20 -11.07 -18.41 1.61
N VAL A 21 -11.88 -19.17 0.86
CA VAL A 21 -12.06 -20.61 1.11
C VAL A 21 -10.73 -21.35 0.95
N MET A 22 -10.01 -21.09 -0.14
CA MET A 22 -8.70 -21.68 -0.38
C MET A 22 -7.69 -21.31 0.71
N ALA A 23 -7.65 -20.05 1.13
CA ALA A 23 -6.81 -19.59 2.22
C ALA A 23 -7.15 -20.30 3.55
N GLY A 24 -8.43 -20.45 3.87
CA GLY A 24 -8.90 -21.18 5.05
C GLY A 24 -8.45 -22.64 5.05
N LEU A 25 -8.57 -23.33 3.90
CA LEU A 25 -8.09 -24.71 3.75
C LEU A 25 -6.57 -24.80 3.94
N LEU A 26 -5.80 -23.91 3.32
CA LEU A 26 -4.35 -23.89 3.46
C LEU A 26 -3.90 -23.59 4.89
N ILE A 27 -4.56 -22.67 5.59
CA ILE A 27 -4.31 -22.39 7.01
C ILE A 27 -4.59 -23.64 7.84
N ALA A 28 -5.73 -24.31 7.62
CA ALA A 28 -6.07 -25.53 8.35
C ALA A 28 -5.00 -26.61 8.16
N LEU A 29 -4.54 -26.83 6.92
CA LEU A 29 -3.47 -27.78 6.62
C LEU A 29 -2.15 -27.41 7.30
N MET A 30 -1.79 -26.11 7.31
CA MET A 30 -0.58 -25.64 7.98
C MET A 30 -0.67 -25.75 9.51
N VAL A 31 -1.85 -25.57 10.09
CA VAL A 31 -2.08 -25.80 11.53
C VAL A 31 -1.90 -27.29 11.84
N VAL A 32 -2.50 -28.18 11.06
CA VAL A 32 -2.32 -29.64 11.22
C VAL A 32 -0.85 -30.03 11.07
N TRP A 33 -0.15 -29.46 10.10
CA TRP A 33 1.28 -29.68 9.93
C TRP A 33 2.07 -29.27 11.18
N TRP A 34 1.79 -28.09 11.75
CA TRP A 34 2.44 -27.64 12.98
C TRP A 34 2.11 -28.51 14.19
N MET A 35 0.87 -29.00 14.31
CA MET A 35 0.47 -29.95 15.35
C MET A 35 1.32 -31.22 15.33
N GLN A 36 1.68 -31.70 14.13
CA GLN A 36 2.55 -32.86 13.98
C GLN A 36 4.03 -32.56 14.28
N GLN A 37 4.49 -31.35 14.00
CA GLN A 37 5.90 -30.97 14.14
C GLN A 37 6.33 -30.60 15.56
N THR A 38 5.45 -30.05 16.39
CA THR A 38 5.84 -29.56 17.72
C THR A 38 4.69 -29.52 18.73
N ARG A 39 5.00 -29.76 20.01
CA ARG A 39 4.04 -29.62 21.12
C ARG A 39 3.61 -28.17 21.36
N VAL A 40 4.37 -27.20 20.85
CA VAL A 40 4.17 -25.77 21.09
C VAL A 40 3.46 -25.10 19.89
N TRP A 41 2.79 -25.89 19.04
CA TRP A 41 2.16 -25.44 17.80
C TRP A 41 1.18 -24.27 18.03
N PHE A 42 0.40 -24.34 19.12
CA PHE A 42 -0.60 -23.33 19.44
C PHE A 42 0.01 -21.94 19.62
N ARG A 43 1.24 -21.84 20.16
CA ARG A 43 1.93 -20.55 20.30
C ARG A 43 2.29 -19.96 18.94
N ILE A 44 2.74 -20.79 18.01
CA ILE A 44 3.11 -20.33 16.65
C ILE A 44 1.86 -19.81 15.93
N VAL A 45 0.76 -20.57 16.00
CA VAL A 45 -0.52 -20.20 15.39
C VAL A 45 -1.06 -18.90 16.01
N MET A 46 -1.04 -18.77 17.34
CA MET A 46 -1.51 -17.55 18.02
C MET A 46 -0.62 -16.34 17.74
N VAL A 47 0.71 -16.50 17.73
CA VAL A 47 1.65 -15.41 17.46
C VAL A 47 1.52 -14.92 16.01
N THR A 48 1.40 -15.83 15.05
CA THR A 48 1.20 -15.47 13.63
C THR A 48 -0.15 -14.81 13.41
N PHE A 49 -1.21 -15.27 14.08
CA PHE A 49 -2.53 -14.62 14.05
C PHE A 49 -2.47 -13.21 14.64
N LEU A 50 -1.85 -13.05 15.82
CA LEU A 50 -1.70 -11.75 16.47
C LEU A 50 -0.87 -10.78 15.62
N ALA A 51 0.22 -11.26 15.00
CA ALA A 51 1.02 -10.46 14.08
C ALA A 51 0.20 -9.99 12.87
N ALA A 52 -0.61 -10.88 12.28
CA ALA A 52 -1.50 -10.53 11.18
C ALA A 52 -2.57 -9.50 11.60
N LEU A 53 -3.15 -9.66 12.79
CA LEU A 53 -4.12 -8.72 13.35
C LEU A 53 -3.51 -7.33 13.57
N LEU A 54 -2.35 -7.27 14.21
CA LEU A 54 -1.63 -6.01 14.44
C LEU A 54 -1.27 -5.33 13.12
N MET A 55 -0.89 -6.09 12.09
CA MET A 55 -0.63 -5.53 10.77
C MET A 55 -1.88 -5.05 10.05
N CYS A 56 -3.01 -5.75 10.20
CA CYS A 56 -4.27 -5.28 9.64
C CYS A 56 -4.66 -3.92 10.25
N ILE A 57 -4.52 -3.78 11.57
CA ILE A 57 -4.74 -2.52 12.30
C ILE A 57 -3.73 -1.45 11.89
N ALA A 58 -2.44 -1.79 11.82
CA ALA A 58 -1.42 -0.83 11.38
C ALA A 58 -1.68 -0.38 9.94
N GLY A 59 -2.11 -1.30 9.08
CA GLY A 59 -2.44 -1.03 7.69
C GLY A 59 -3.60 -0.06 7.53
N TYR A 60 -4.60 -0.12 8.41
CA TYR A 60 -5.68 0.87 8.45
C TYR A 60 -5.17 2.31 8.63
N TYR A 61 -4.16 2.51 9.48
CA TYR A 61 -3.65 3.85 9.80
C TYR A 61 -2.54 4.33 8.85
N LEU A 62 -1.69 3.41 8.39
CA LEU A 62 -0.53 3.76 7.56
C LEU A 62 -0.90 3.88 6.07
N PHE A 63 -1.86 3.09 5.61
CA PHE A 63 -2.23 3.00 4.19
C PHE A 63 -3.57 3.63 3.94
N VAL A 64 -3.53 4.88 3.50
CA VAL A 64 -4.71 5.71 3.23
C VAL A 64 -4.63 6.26 1.82
N VAL A 65 -5.63 5.93 1.01
CA VAL A 65 -5.91 6.62 -0.25
C VAL A 65 -7.04 7.61 0.04
N PRO A 66 -6.77 8.92 0.07
CA PRO A 66 -7.80 9.91 0.32
C PRO A 66 -8.83 9.93 -0.83
N PRO A 67 -10.01 10.53 -0.62
CA PRO A 67 -10.92 10.84 -1.72
C PRO A 67 -10.17 11.63 -2.81
N TYR A 68 -10.41 11.27 -4.06
CA TYR A 68 -9.63 11.76 -5.20
C TYR A 68 -10.54 12.14 -6.37
N TYR A 69 -10.06 13.05 -7.21
CA TYR A 69 -10.75 13.53 -8.41
C TYR A 69 -10.04 13.10 -9.69
N ALA A 70 -8.84 12.52 -9.58
CA ALA A 70 -8.13 11.90 -10.69
C ALA A 70 -8.98 10.79 -11.34
N GLY A 71 -9.29 10.92 -12.63
CA GLY A 71 -10.15 10.00 -13.37
C GLY A 71 -11.64 10.08 -13.01
N CYS A 72 -12.03 10.97 -12.10
CA CYS A 72 -13.35 10.98 -11.48
C CYS A 72 -13.81 12.42 -11.15
N PRO A 73 -14.34 13.17 -12.14
CA PRO A 73 -14.65 14.60 -11.97
C PRO A 73 -15.69 14.90 -10.88
N SER A 74 -16.60 13.97 -10.62
CA SER A 74 -17.60 14.05 -9.55
C SER A 74 -17.03 13.77 -8.15
N GLY A 75 -15.76 13.37 -8.06
CA GLY A 75 -15.13 12.86 -6.86
C GLY A 75 -15.39 11.37 -6.67
N CYS A 76 -14.33 10.64 -6.37
CA CYS A 76 -14.37 9.22 -6.03
C CYS A 76 -14.01 9.02 -4.56
N THR A 77 -14.64 8.02 -3.95
CA THR A 77 -14.37 7.62 -2.56
C THR A 77 -12.94 7.12 -2.41
N GLY A 78 -12.37 7.39 -1.23
CA GLY A 78 -11.07 6.86 -0.84
C GLY A 78 -11.21 5.50 -0.16
N TRP A 79 -10.08 4.94 0.26
CA TRP A 79 -10.07 3.71 1.05
C TRP A 79 -8.86 3.62 1.97
N ARG A 80 -8.94 2.73 2.96
CA ARG A 80 -7.84 2.39 3.87
C ARG A 80 -7.56 0.90 3.86
N GLY A 81 -6.33 0.55 4.20
CA GLY A 81 -5.89 -0.84 4.32
C GLY A 81 -4.95 -1.28 3.21
N PHE A 82 -4.12 -2.26 3.55
CA PHE A 82 -3.20 -2.95 2.67
C PHE A 82 -2.90 -4.34 3.28
N PRO A 83 -2.66 -5.39 2.49
CA PRO A 83 -2.65 -5.42 1.02
C PRO A 83 -4.02 -5.31 0.37
N LEU A 84 -5.09 -5.65 1.08
CA LEU A 84 -6.46 -5.43 0.62
C LEU A 84 -7.09 -4.22 1.34
N PRO A 85 -7.95 -3.47 0.64
CA PRO A 85 -8.73 -2.41 1.27
C PRO A 85 -9.74 -3.00 2.27
N ILE A 86 -9.89 -2.36 3.42
CA ILE A 86 -10.75 -2.81 4.53
C ILE A 86 -11.78 -1.77 4.96
N ALA A 87 -11.59 -0.52 4.54
CA ALA A 87 -12.47 0.57 4.89
C ALA A 87 -12.63 1.53 3.71
N LEU A 88 -13.85 2.02 3.52
CA LEU A 88 -14.19 3.04 2.56
C LEU A 88 -14.11 4.42 3.22
N ILE A 89 -13.63 5.43 2.49
CA ILE A 89 -13.66 6.83 2.92
C ILE A 89 -14.63 7.56 2.01
N ASP A 90 -15.68 8.14 2.59
CA ASP A 90 -16.62 8.96 1.83
C ASP A 90 -15.99 10.29 1.37
N LEU A 91 -16.70 11.03 0.50
CA LEU A 91 -16.23 12.35 0.03
C LEU A 91 -16.16 13.41 1.16
N ARG A 92 -16.78 13.14 2.32
CA ARG A 92 -16.73 14.02 3.50
C ARG A 92 -15.55 13.67 4.42
N GLY A 93 -14.77 12.64 4.10
CA GLY A 93 -13.63 12.17 4.88
C GLY A 93 -13.98 11.20 6.02
N VAL A 94 -15.23 10.75 6.12
CA VAL A 94 -15.69 9.76 7.10
C VAL A 94 -15.31 8.36 6.63
N SER A 95 -14.74 7.58 7.55
CA SER A 95 -14.25 6.22 7.30
C SER A 95 -15.24 5.19 7.81
N HIS A 96 -15.63 4.25 6.95
CA HIS A 96 -16.50 3.13 7.27
C HIS A 96 -15.74 1.81 7.06
N VAL A 97 -15.60 1.01 8.13
CA VAL A 97 -14.92 -0.28 8.09
C VAL A 97 -15.91 -1.38 7.72
N ALA A 98 -15.61 -2.16 6.69
CA ALA A 98 -16.37 -3.34 6.33
C ALA A 98 -15.80 -4.56 7.06
N LEU A 99 -16.64 -5.26 7.83
CA LEU A 99 -16.19 -6.38 8.64
C LEU A 99 -15.65 -7.54 7.78
N LEU A 100 -16.31 -7.87 6.67
CA LEU A 100 -15.89 -8.98 5.83
C LEU A 100 -14.61 -8.65 5.05
N ASP A 101 -14.45 -7.42 4.58
CA ASP A 101 -13.19 -6.96 3.95
C ASP A 101 -12.04 -6.99 4.96
N PHE A 102 -12.29 -6.58 6.20
CA PHE A 102 -11.32 -6.69 7.30
C PHE A 102 -10.91 -8.14 7.56
N LEU A 103 -11.89 -9.06 7.66
CA LEU A 103 -11.64 -10.48 7.88
C LEU A 103 -10.88 -11.12 6.71
N LEU A 104 -11.18 -10.73 5.48
CA LEU A 104 -10.47 -11.20 4.30
C LEU A 104 -9.01 -10.76 4.32
N ASN A 105 -8.74 -9.48 4.62
CA ASN A 105 -7.38 -8.97 4.73
C ASN A 105 -6.62 -9.65 5.88
N LEU A 106 -7.27 -9.86 7.03
CA LEU A 106 -6.71 -10.59 8.17
C LEU A 106 -6.37 -12.04 7.80
N LEU A 107 -7.27 -12.74 7.11
CA LEU A 107 -7.08 -14.12 6.68
C LEU A 107 -5.88 -14.23 5.73
N MET A 108 -5.78 -13.33 4.76
CA MET A 108 -4.65 -13.26 3.84
C MET A 108 -3.33 -12.99 4.57
N LEU A 109 -3.29 -12.00 5.47
CA LEU A 109 -2.10 -11.71 6.26
C LEU A 109 -1.70 -12.88 7.16
N TRP A 110 -2.68 -13.57 7.74
CA TRP A 110 -2.43 -14.74 8.58
C TRP A 110 -1.89 -15.92 7.77
N LEU A 111 -2.44 -16.16 6.58
CA LEU A 111 -1.91 -17.14 5.63
C LEU A 111 -0.45 -16.85 5.30
N LEU A 112 -0.10 -15.60 5.01
CA LEU A 112 1.27 -15.18 4.69
C LEU A 112 2.21 -15.40 5.87
N TRP A 113 1.83 -15.03 7.09
CA TRP A 113 2.65 -15.23 8.28
C TRP A 113 2.83 -16.70 8.65
N LEU A 114 1.75 -17.48 8.58
CA LEU A 114 1.80 -18.90 8.87
C LEU A 114 2.64 -19.63 7.81
N GLY A 115 2.44 -19.31 6.52
CA GLY A 115 3.26 -19.82 5.43
C GLY A 115 4.74 -19.44 5.58
N ALA A 116 5.03 -18.18 5.91
CA ALA A 116 6.40 -17.74 6.20
C ALA A 116 7.02 -18.50 7.37
N SER A 117 6.25 -18.84 8.41
CA SER A 117 6.74 -19.65 9.54
C SER A 117 7.10 -21.08 9.12
N VAL A 118 6.34 -21.69 8.19
CA VAL A 118 6.63 -23.01 7.63
C VAL A 118 7.91 -22.95 6.79
N VAL A 119 8.02 -21.98 5.88
CA VAL A 119 9.22 -21.76 5.08
C VAL A 119 10.44 -21.54 5.97
N TRP A 120 10.32 -20.68 6.98
CA TRP A 120 11.36 -20.43 7.97
C TRP A 120 11.84 -21.71 8.64
N ARG A 121 10.91 -22.58 9.06
CA ARG A 121 11.24 -23.88 9.66
C ARG A 121 11.96 -24.81 8.68
N LEU A 122 11.46 -24.94 7.46
CA LEU A 122 12.04 -25.82 6.44
C LEU A 122 13.47 -25.39 6.07
N VAL A 123 13.67 -24.10 5.79
CA VAL A 123 15.00 -23.56 5.46
C VAL A 123 15.92 -23.65 6.69
N GLY A 124 15.40 -23.39 7.89
CA GLY A 124 16.15 -23.53 9.13
C GLY A 124 16.68 -24.95 9.36
N VAL A 125 15.86 -25.97 9.09
CA VAL A 125 16.29 -27.38 9.16
C VAL A 125 17.32 -27.68 8.06
N ALA A 126 17.07 -27.26 6.82
CA ALA A 126 17.98 -27.48 5.70
C ALA A 126 19.38 -26.88 5.93
N MET A 127 19.46 -25.72 6.61
CA MET A 127 20.72 -25.05 6.92
C MET A 127 21.39 -25.51 8.23
N GLN A 128 20.79 -26.48 8.94
CA GLN A 128 21.21 -26.95 10.26
C GLN A 128 21.35 -25.79 11.26
N TRP A 129 20.32 -24.94 11.30
CA TRP A 129 20.30 -23.67 12.01
C TRP A 129 20.86 -23.71 13.44
N GLU A 130 20.50 -24.74 14.20
CA GLU A 130 20.87 -24.86 15.62
C GLU A 130 22.39 -24.89 15.82
N GLN A 131 23.11 -25.55 14.91
CA GLN A 131 24.57 -25.74 14.96
C GLN A 131 25.35 -24.54 14.41
N ARG A 132 24.67 -23.54 13.83
CA ARG A 132 25.34 -22.39 13.20
C ARG A 132 25.72 -21.31 14.22
N SER A 133 26.80 -20.59 13.90
CA SER A 133 27.27 -19.44 14.66
C SER A 133 26.21 -18.32 14.72
N TRP A 134 26.29 -17.47 15.75
CA TRP A 134 25.42 -16.30 15.87
C TRP A 134 25.45 -15.39 14.62
N ARG A 135 26.60 -15.21 13.98
CA ARG A 135 26.73 -14.37 12.77
C ARG A 135 25.92 -14.94 11.61
N SER A 136 25.98 -16.26 11.40
CA SER A 136 25.16 -16.94 10.40
C SER A 136 23.67 -16.82 10.72
N LYS A 137 23.32 -16.87 12.01
CA LYS A 137 21.94 -16.68 12.47
C LYS A 137 21.43 -15.26 12.20
N LEU A 138 22.25 -14.25 12.47
CA LEU A 138 21.93 -12.86 12.13
C LEU A 138 21.72 -12.69 10.62
N LEU A 139 22.66 -13.19 9.80
CA LEU A 139 22.59 -13.05 8.34
C LEU A 139 21.31 -13.67 7.78
N PHE A 140 20.97 -14.87 8.18
CA PHE A 140 19.74 -15.51 7.74
C PHE A 140 18.49 -14.76 8.19
N PHE A 141 18.45 -14.23 9.42
CA PHE A 141 17.33 -13.38 9.83
C PHE A 141 17.22 -12.14 8.94
N VAL A 142 18.35 -11.49 8.62
CA VAL A 142 18.36 -10.36 7.70
C VAL A 142 17.85 -10.76 6.32
N PHE A 143 18.33 -11.85 5.73
CA PHE A 143 17.96 -12.26 4.38
C PHE A 143 16.55 -12.83 4.26
N LEU A 144 16.08 -13.59 5.25
CA LEU A 144 14.81 -14.31 5.18
C LEU A 144 13.65 -13.56 5.83
N ALA A 145 13.90 -12.72 6.83
CA ALA A 145 12.87 -11.93 7.50
C ALA A 145 12.95 -10.43 7.17
N LEU A 146 14.11 -9.78 7.33
CA LEU A 146 14.15 -8.31 7.23
C LEU A 146 14.09 -7.81 5.77
N LEU A 147 14.92 -8.39 4.90
CA LEU A 147 15.16 -7.90 3.55
C LEU A 147 13.94 -8.03 2.62
N PRO A 148 13.16 -9.14 2.62
CA PRO A 148 11.95 -9.24 1.80
C PRO A 148 10.92 -8.16 2.14
N TRP A 149 10.75 -7.86 3.43
CA TRP A 149 9.86 -6.80 3.89
C TRP A 149 10.39 -5.40 3.61
N ALA A 150 11.70 -5.18 3.82
CA ALA A 150 12.34 -3.90 3.53
C ALA A 150 12.24 -3.52 2.06
N LEU A 151 12.36 -4.51 1.15
CA LEU A 151 12.35 -4.32 -0.30
C LEU A 151 10.96 -4.46 -0.95
N MET A 152 9.92 -4.78 -0.17
CA MET A 152 8.55 -4.89 -0.68
C MET A 152 8.11 -3.68 -1.53
N PRO A 153 8.44 -2.41 -1.17
CA PRO A 153 8.13 -1.21 -1.99
C PRO A 153 8.67 -1.21 -3.42
N ARG A 154 9.66 -2.06 -3.73
CA ARG A 154 10.22 -2.18 -5.08
C ARG A 154 9.48 -3.20 -5.94
N ILE A 155 8.75 -4.11 -5.31
CA ILE A 155 8.11 -5.25 -6.00
C ILE A 155 6.63 -4.97 -6.19
N LEU A 156 5.96 -4.45 -5.17
CA LEU A 156 4.53 -4.21 -5.20
C LEU A 156 4.24 -2.72 -5.46
N ASP A 157 3.04 -2.43 -5.92
CA ASP A 157 2.57 -1.05 -5.98
C ASP A 157 1.96 -0.63 -4.63
N PRO A 158 2.30 0.56 -4.11
CA PRO A 158 1.61 1.12 -2.96
C PRO A 158 0.12 1.34 -3.28
N PRO A 159 -0.71 1.45 -2.24
CA PRO A 159 -2.12 1.80 -2.40
C PRO A 159 -2.23 3.16 -3.09
N GLN A 160 -2.93 3.19 -4.23
CA GLN A 160 -3.09 4.36 -5.08
C GLN A 160 -4.38 4.28 -5.92
N PRO A 161 -4.96 5.42 -6.34
CA PRO A 161 -6.05 5.46 -7.31
C PRO A 161 -5.69 4.75 -8.61
N ARG A 162 -6.66 4.03 -9.17
CA ARG A 162 -6.56 3.47 -10.52
C ARG A 162 -7.10 4.50 -11.51
N VAL A 163 -6.19 5.16 -12.22
CA VAL A 163 -6.51 6.16 -13.23
C VAL A 163 -6.34 5.59 -14.64
N VAL A 164 -7.10 6.11 -15.60
CA VAL A 164 -7.04 5.73 -17.02
C VAL A 164 -6.74 6.95 -17.90
N ASP A 165 -6.36 6.67 -19.15
CA ASP A 165 -6.17 7.64 -20.23
C ASP A 165 -5.21 8.79 -19.88
N GLU A 166 -5.71 10.02 -19.93
CA GLU A 166 -4.96 11.25 -19.77
C GLU A 166 -4.43 11.42 -18.35
N ASP A 167 -5.18 10.99 -17.33
CA ASP A 167 -4.72 11.06 -15.93
C ASP A 167 -3.61 10.05 -15.66
N ALA A 168 -3.67 8.87 -16.31
CA ALA A 168 -2.57 7.92 -16.27
C ALA A 168 -1.31 8.50 -16.94
N ARG A 169 -1.46 9.25 -18.05
CA ARG A 169 -0.36 9.95 -18.70
C ARG A 169 0.26 11.02 -17.79
N LEU A 170 -0.57 11.87 -17.19
CA LEU A 170 -0.12 12.92 -16.26
C LEU A 170 0.59 12.33 -15.04
N ALA A 171 0.00 11.30 -14.40
CA ALA A 171 0.61 10.62 -13.26
C ALA A 171 1.96 10.01 -13.61
N ASN A 172 2.08 9.34 -14.75
CA ASN A 172 3.33 8.74 -15.19
C ASN A 172 4.40 9.79 -15.53
N ASN A 173 4.02 10.89 -16.19
CA ASN A 173 4.95 11.98 -16.49
C ASN A 173 5.43 12.69 -15.21
N ALA A 174 4.54 12.92 -14.25
CA ALA A 174 4.88 13.46 -12.95
C ALA A 174 5.85 12.53 -12.19
N ARG A 175 5.58 11.22 -12.14
CA ARG A 175 6.48 10.23 -11.51
C ARG A 175 7.86 10.21 -12.16
N ARG A 176 7.91 10.18 -13.49
CA ARG A 176 9.19 10.22 -14.23
C ARG A 176 9.93 11.52 -13.97
N SER A 177 9.24 12.65 -13.88
CA SER A 177 9.87 13.92 -13.55
C SER A 177 10.42 13.92 -12.11
N ALA A 178 9.65 13.41 -11.14
CA ALA A 178 10.11 13.26 -9.76
C ALA A 178 11.37 12.39 -9.65
N GLU A 179 11.40 11.27 -10.37
CA GLU A 179 12.49 10.31 -10.35
C GLU A 179 13.73 10.80 -11.11
N PHE A 180 13.58 11.25 -12.36
CA PHE A 180 14.72 11.55 -13.22
C PHE A 180 15.16 13.01 -13.16
N THR A 181 14.22 13.94 -13.03
CA THR A 181 14.52 15.39 -13.03
C THR A 181 14.89 15.85 -11.63
N TYR A 182 14.06 15.53 -10.64
CA TYR A 182 14.25 15.98 -9.26
C TYR A 182 14.96 14.98 -8.35
N ARG A 183 15.21 13.74 -8.83
CA ARG A 183 15.94 12.68 -8.10
C ARG A 183 15.37 12.40 -6.71
N ILE A 184 14.04 12.44 -6.59
CA ILE A 184 13.33 12.18 -5.32
C ILE A 184 13.47 10.73 -4.90
N THR A 185 13.37 9.79 -5.85
CA THR A 185 13.56 8.37 -5.58
C THR A 185 15.04 8.05 -5.37
N GLY A 186 15.35 7.19 -4.40
CA GLY A 186 16.73 6.91 -4.01
C GLY A 186 16.81 6.01 -2.78
N ILE A 187 17.65 6.38 -1.82
CA ILE A 187 17.82 5.61 -0.57
C ILE A 187 16.61 5.81 0.35
N TRP A 188 16.09 7.03 0.45
CA TRP A 188 15.02 7.36 1.39
C TRP A 188 13.63 7.05 0.82
N VAL A 189 13.33 7.52 -0.39
CA VAL A 189 12.06 7.24 -1.07
C VAL A 189 12.28 6.11 -2.07
N GLN A 190 11.65 4.97 -1.84
CA GLN A 190 11.75 3.79 -2.71
C GLN A 190 10.69 3.80 -3.82
N ARG A 191 9.50 4.35 -3.54
CA ARG A 191 8.35 4.32 -4.46
C ARG A 191 7.46 5.54 -4.28
N LEU A 192 6.81 5.96 -5.37
CA LEU A 192 5.84 7.05 -5.40
C LEU A 192 4.46 6.49 -5.77
N ALA A 193 3.44 6.81 -4.98
CA ALA A 193 2.04 6.53 -5.27
C ALA A 193 1.35 7.80 -5.78
N LEU A 194 0.33 7.65 -6.63
CA LEU A 194 -0.56 8.76 -6.94
C LEU A 194 -1.51 8.99 -5.75
N GLU A 195 -1.76 10.24 -5.37
CA GLU A 195 -2.87 10.60 -4.48
C GLU A 195 -4.01 11.24 -5.26
N ASP A 196 -3.73 12.28 -6.05
CA ASP A 196 -4.76 13.04 -6.77
C ASP A 196 -4.16 13.87 -7.92
N ILE A 197 -5.02 14.39 -8.81
CA ILE A 197 -4.65 15.22 -9.97
C ILE A 197 -5.62 16.41 -10.08
N ARG A 198 -5.08 17.62 -10.24
CA ARG A 198 -5.83 18.82 -10.61
C ARG A 198 -5.46 19.26 -12.01
N ARG A 199 -6.46 19.27 -12.90
CA ARG A 199 -6.29 19.75 -14.27
C ARG A 199 -6.61 21.24 -14.37
N LEU A 200 -5.86 21.94 -15.22
CA LEU A 200 -6.07 23.35 -15.55
C LEU A 200 -6.17 24.26 -14.31
N ALA A 201 -5.36 23.99 -13.29
CA ALA A 201 -5.28 24.84 -12.11
C ALA A 201 -4.72 26.21 -12.52
N PRO A 202 -5.36 27.32 -12.11
CA PRO A 202 -4.84 28.65 -12.40
C PRO A 202 -3.61 28.91 -11.52
N ILE A 203 -2.48 29.24 -12.15
CA ILE A 203 -1.32 29.79 -11.44
C ILE A 203 -1.14 31.24 -11.87
N THR A 204 -1.00 32.11 -10.87
CA THR A 204 -0.63 33.51 -11.08
C THR A 204 0.80 33.56 -11.63
N ASN A 205 0.93 33.94 -12.91
CA ASN A 205 2.23 34.07 -13.55
C ASN A 205 2.56 35.56 -13.70
N PRO A 206 3.54 36.09 -12.95
CA PRO A 206 3.90 37.50 -13.00
C PRO A 206 4.48 37.94 -14.36
N GLU A 207 4.86 37.01 -15.23
CA GLU A 207 5.42 37.29 -16.56
C GLU A 207 4.36 37.21 -17.69
N SER A 208 3.14 36.73 -17.42
CA SER A 208 2.11 36.60 -18.45
C SER A 208 1.27 37.89 -18.57
N MET A 209 1.00 38.32 -19.80
CA MET A 209 0.23 39.55 -20.10
C MET A 209 -1.22 39.50 -19.57
N PHE A 210 -1.72 38.30 -19.22
CA PHE A 210 -3.08 38.05 -18.70
C PHE A 210 -3.09 37.48 -17.27
N GLY A 211 -1.96 37.51 -16.55
CA GLY A 211 -1.84 37.19 -15.12
C GLY A 211 -2.02 35.72 -14.72
N GLU A 212 -2.70 34.89 -15.52
CA GLU A 212 -3.01 33.50 -15.19
C GLU A 212 -2.58 32.54 -16.30
N THR A 213 -1.87 31.48 -15.92
CA THR A 213 -1.56 30.35 -16.81
C THR A 213 -2.16 29.08 -16.26
N GLN A 214 -2.80 28.28 -17.12
CA GLN A 214 -3.34 26.98 -16.74
C GLN A 214 -2.23 25.94 -16.68
N VAL A 215 -2.17 25.19 -15.59
CA VAL A 215 -1.22 24.09 -15.40
C VAL A 215 -1.93 22.81 -14.98
N ASN A 216 -1.23 21.69 -15.04
CA ASN A 216 -1.72 20.46 -14.44
C ASN A 216 -0.89 20.16 -13.20
N GLU A 217 -1.53 19.95 -12.05
CA GLU A 217 -0.84 19.60 -10.81
C GLU A 217 -1.12 18.15 -10.45
N VAL A 218 -0.07 17.43 -10.06
CA VAL A 218 -0.15 16.03 -9.66
C VAL A 218 0.40 15.88 -8.25
N CYS A 219 -0.38 15.25 -7.38
CA CYS A 219 0.04 14.92 -6.04
C CYS A 219 0.53 13.48 -5.95
N LEU A 220 1.75 13.28 -5.47
CA LEU A 220 2.35 11.97 -5.24
C LEU A 220 2.69 11.76 -3.76
N ARG A 221 2.51 10.54 -3.23
CA ARG A 221 3.01 10.14 -1.91
C ARG A 221 4.27 9.30 -2.03
N GLY A 222 5.32 9.66 -1.30
CA GLY A 222 6.54 8.87 -1.19
C GLY A 222 6.47 7.83 -0.08
N TYR A 223 6.95 6.62 -0.40
CA TYR A 223 7.10 5.50 0.54
C TYR A 223 8.57 5.12 0.68
N THR A 224 9.00 4.87 1.92
CA THR A 224 10.35 4.40 2.23
C THR A 224 10.43 2.87 2.23
N TYR A 225 11.55 2.32 2.73
CA TYR A 225 11.62 0.92 3.16
C TYR A 225 10.45 0.55 4.07
N PHE A 226 10.04 -0.72 4.03
CA PHE A 226 8.91 -1.26 4.79
C PHE A 226 7.56 -0.59 4.49
N TYR A 227 7.42 0.09 3.35
CA TYR A 227 6.20 0.79 2.96
C TYR A 227 5.75 1.88 3.95
N LEU A 228 6.67 2.46 4.71
CA LEU A 228 6.30 3.58 5.59
C LEU A 228 6.08 4.85 4.75
N PRO A 229 4.94 5.56 4.92
CA PRO A 229 4.70 6.82 4.24
C PRO A 229 5.64 7.90 4.78
N TRP A 230 6.22 8.72 3.89
CA TRP A 230 7.23 9.72 4.24
C TRP A 230 6.77 11.17 4.05
N ARG A 231 6.54 11.56 2.79
CA ARG A 231 6.20 12.93 2.37
C ARG A 231 5.31 12.89 1.14
N ARG A 232 4.60 14.00 0.88
CA ARG A 232 3.93 14.24 -0.39
C ARG A 232 4.78 15.15 -1.27
N TYR A 233 4.61 14.99 -2.57
CA TYR A 233 5.27 15.78 -3.59
C TYR A 233 4.20 16.28 -4.55
N ARG A 234 4.06 17.60 -4.63
CA ARG A 234 3.18 18.25 -5.60
C ARG A 234 4.03 18.66 -6.80
N ILE A 235 3.66 18.16 -7.97
CA ILE A 235 4.40 18.39 -9.21
C ILE A 235 3.51 19.20 -10.12
N THR A 236 3.97 20.40 -10.46
CA THR A 236 3.31 21.26 -11.44
C THR A 236 3.88 20.93 -12.81
N LEU A 237 3.01 20.47 -13.70
CA LEU A 237 3.29 20.21 -15.09
C LEU A 237 2.78 21.36 -15.96
N ASP A 238 3.42 21.53 -17.11
CA ASP A 238 2.96 22.44 -18.15
C ASP A 238 1.53 22.10 -18.62
N PRO A 239 0.86 22.99 -19.38
CA PRO A 239 -0.51 22.74 -19.86
C PRO A 239 -0.62 21.44 -20.68
N SER A 240 0.45 21.05 -21.38
CA SER A 240 0.47 19.79 -22.14
C SER A 240 0.72 18.55 -21.27
N GLY A 241 1.09 18.74 -20.00
CA GLY A 241 1.29 17.66 -19.04
C GLY A 241 2.54 16.81 -19.29
N ARG A 242 3.52 17.33 -20.02
CA ARG A 242 4.73 16.62 -20.46
C ARG A 242 5.97 17.00 -19.67
N THR A 243 6.07 18.27 -19.30
CA THR A 243 7.27 18.83 -18.67
C THR A 243 6.92 19.35 -17.29
N ALA A 244 7.69 18.93 -16.29
CA ALA A 244 7.55 19.48 -14.95
C ALA A 244 8.16 20.87 -14.87
N LEU A 245 7.36 21.82 -14.41
CA LEU A 245 7.74 23.20 -14.17
C LEU A 245 8.29 23.39 -12.76
N ARG A 246 7.67 22.74 -11.77
CA ARG A 246 8.03 22.85 -10.35
C ARG A 246 7.72 21.56 -9.58
N LEU A 247 8.45 21.35 -8.50
CA LEU A 247 8.14 20.35 -7.49
C LEU A 247 8.15 21.01 -6.10
N ASP A 248 7.08 20.80 -5.34
CA ASP A 248 6.96 21.23 -3.95
C ASP A 248 6.86 20.01 -3.04
N GLU A 249 7.55 20.05 -1.91
CA GLU A 249 7.35 19.06 -0.85
C GLU A 249 6.21 19.51 0.08
N VAL A 250 5.27 18.62 0.33
CA VAL A 250 4.07 18.88 1.13
C VAL A 250 4.07 17.94 2.34
N PRO A 251 3.73 18.43 3.55
CA PRO A 251 3.62 17.57 4.73
C PRO A 251 2.50 16.53 4.57
N LEU A 252 2.61 15.43 5.31
CA LEU A 252 1.57 14.39 5.35
C LEU A 252 0.32 14.84 6.14
N THR A 253 0.45 15.89 6.96
CA THR A 253 -0.65 16.47 7.74
C THR A 253 -1.49 17.38 6.85
N GLY A 254 -2.78 17.08 6.70
CA GLY A 254 -3.73 17.90 5.90
C GLY A 254 -3.99 17.34 4.50
N SER A 255 -4.57 18.17 3.63
CA SER A 255 -4.77 17.88 2.21
C SER A 255 -3.45 17.99 1.44
N CYS A 256 -3.37 17.38 0.25
CA CYS A 256 -2.22 17.63 -0.64
C CYS A 256 -2.28 19.02 -1.32
N TRP A 257 -3.45 19.66 -1.26
CA TRP A 257 -3.75 20.88 -1.97
C TRP A 257 -3.80 22.12 -1.08
N GLU A 258 -3.50 21.97 0.21
CA GLU A 258 -3.36 23.02 1.22
C GLU A 258 -1.87 23.31 1.44
#